data_AF-A0A3C2DBJ1-F1
#
_entry.id   AF-A0A3C2DBJ1-F1
#
_cell.length_a   1.000
_cell.length_b   1.000
_cell.length_c   1.000
_cell.angle_alpha   90.00
_cell.angle_beta   90.00
_cell.angle_gamma   90.00
#
_symmetry.space_group_name_H-M   'P 1'
#
loop_
_entity.id
_entity.type
_entity.pdbx_description
1 polymer ?
#
loop_
_entity_poly.entity_id
_entity_poly.type
_entity_poly.pdbx_seq_one_letter_code
_entity_poly.pdbx_strand_id
1 'polypeptide(L)'
;MKQFNILVILFFAFYISSCSKEESQPTGVGDVLIVTKKSGTNTVYGLSFYAYTFSSFQSVKAVNTTVPDKIYTLKSNQDYKTNFLYETPDAEFTASKPTAATYNFSAVFENGATHEFQDILSDKALSLPVIEKCEYNATKRLLEVSWATLTDADSYAINILDGSTVVFGSAELPNTVKAYSISANGGGWLSGFTPKRKNLSG
;
A
#
# COMPACT_ATOMS: atom_id res chain seq x y z
N MET A 1 -14.80 38.15 60.44
CA MET A 1 -13.71 37.82 59.48
C MET A 1 -13.53 36.31 59.19
N LYS A 2 -14.47 35.41 59.57
CA LYS A 2 -14.34 33.95 59.32
C LYS A 2 -15.10 33.42 58.10
N GLN A 3 -16.03 34.20 57.54
CA GLN A 3 -16.90 33.73 56.44
C GLN A 3 -16.32 33.97 55.03
N PHE A 4 -15.28 34.80 54.90
CA PHE A 4 -14.66 35.09 53.61
C PHE A 4 -13.75 33.96 53.09
N ASN A 5 -13.21 33.14 54.01
CA ASN A 5 -12.27 32.06 53.64
C ASN A 5 -12.96 30.82 53.05
N ILE A 6 -14.26 30.63 53.30
CA ILE A 6 -15.02 29.47 52.79
C ILE A 6 -15.40 29.68 51.31
N LEU A 7 -15.65 30.92 50.90
CA LEU A 7 -16.05 31.26 49.53
C LEU A 7 -14.92 31.05 48.51
N VAL A 8 -13.67 31.32 48.90
CA VAL A 8 -12.49 31.18 48.03
C VAL A 8 -12.15 29.71 47.74
N ILE A 9 -12.35 28.82 48.73
CA ILE A 9 -12.11 27.38 48.57
C ILE A 9 -13.17 26.74 47.66
N LEU A 10 -14.42 27.21 47.72
CA LEU A 10 -15.50 26.71 46.86
C LEU A 10 -15.28 27.08 45.38
N PHE A 11 -14.73 28.26 45.09
CA PHE A 11 -14.41 28.68 43.71
C PHE A 11 -13.23 27.88 43.12
N PHE A 12 -12.22 27.52 43.92
CA PHE A 12 -11.08 26.73 43.44
C PHE A 12 -11.45 25.29 43.05
N ALA A 13 -12.48 24.71 43.67
CA ALA A 13 -12.95 23.36 43.35
C ALA A 13 -13.58 23.24 41.94
N PHE A 14 -14.10 24.34 41.37
CA PHE A 14 -14.65 24.34 40.01
C PHE A 14 -13.60 24.51 38.90
N TYR A 15 -12.40 25.02 39.21
CA TYR A 15 -11.34 25.22 38.21
C TYR A 15 -10.55 23.95 37.87
N ILE A 16 -10.64 22.89 38.69
CA ILE A 16 -9.97 21.60 38.43
C ILE A 16 -10.79 20.65 37.54
N SER A 17 -12.03 21.02 37.17
CA SER A 17 -12.89 20.21 36.29
C SER A 17 -12.73 20.49 34.79
N SER A 18 -11.94 21.50 34.38
CA SER A 18 -11.83 21.92 32.97
C SER A 18 -10.69 21.24 32.19
N CYS A 19 -10.36 20.00 32.53
CA CYS A 19 -9.46 19.19 31.72
C CYS A 19 -10.14 17.85 31.41
N SER A 20 -11.32 17.91 30.80
CA SER A 20 -11.76 16.79 29.98
C SER A 20 -10.76 16.69 28.84
N LYS A 21 -9.75 15.83 29.01
CA LYS A 21 -8.99 15.31 27.88
C LYS A 21 -10.02 14.54 27.07
N GLU A 22 -10.64 15.20 26.10
CA GLU A 22 -11.40 14.48 25.09
C GLU A 22 -10.43 13.48 24.48
N GLU A 23 -10.65 12.19 24.77
CA GLU A 23 -9.93 11.14 24.08
C GLU A 23 -10.28 11.29 22.61
N SER A 24 -9.31 11.76 21.82
CA SER A 24 -9.44 11.88 20.38
C SER A 24 -9.88 10.53 19.86
N GLN A 25 -11.08 10.48 19.27
CA GLN A 25 -11.57 9.24 18.68
C GLN A 25 -10.60 8.80 17.58
N PRO A 26 -10.25 7.51 17.51
CA PRO A 26 -9.36 7.03 16.49
C PRO A 26 -9.98 7.27 15.10
N THR A 27 -9.17 7.72 14.16
CA THR A 27 -9.58 8.03 12.79
C THR A 27 -8.77 7.22 11.80
N GLY A 28 -9.39 6.90 10.67
CA GLY A 28 -8.80 6.18 9.56
C GLY A 28 -8.95 6.96 8.25
N VAL A 29 -8.06 6.68 7.31
CA VAL A 29 -8.10 7.16 5.92
C VAL A 29 -7.97 5.95 5.02
N GLY A 30 -8.58 5.98 3.85
CA GLY A 30 -8.48 4.89 2.88
C GLY A 30 -8.27 5.41 1.48
N ASP A 31 -7.68 4.56 0.65
CA ASP A 31 -7.39 4.83 -0.75
C ASP A 31 -7.78 3.61 -1.59
N VAL A 32 -8.32 3.85 -2.79
CA VAL A 32 -8.66 2.83 -3.77
C VAL A 32 -7.94 3.12 -5.07
N LEU A 33 -7.23 2.13 -5.58
CA LEU A 33 -6.39 2.25 -6.76
C LEU A 33 -6.73 1.18 -7.79
N ILE A 34 -6.67 1.53 -9.08
CA ILE A 34 -6.71 0.55 -10.16
C ILE A 34 -5.30 -0.06 -10.31
N VAL A 35 -5.21 -1.38 -10.13
CA VAL A 35 -3.99 -2.14 -10.40
C VAL A 35 -4.05 -2.68 -11.82
N THR A 36 -3.02 -2.41 -12.62
CA THR A 36 -2.85 -2.95 -13.96
C THR A 36 -1.82 -4.08 -13.94
N LYS A 37 -2.06 -5.13 -14.72
CA LYS A 37 -1.14 -6.27 -14.84
C LYS A 37 -1.15 -6.80 -16.27
N LYS A 38 0.00 -7.33 -16.73
CA LYS A 38 0.04 -8.19 -17.93
C LYS A 38 -0.31 -9.64 -17.56
N SER A 39 -1.30 -10.20 -18.24
CA SER A 39 -1.65 -11.62 -18.19
C SER A 39 -1.55 -12.20 -19.61
N GLY A 40 -0.44 -12.89 -19.89
CA GLY A 40 -0.05 -13.21 -21.26
C GLY A 40 0.17 -11.92 -22.08
N THR A 41 -0.52 -11.80 -23.21
CA THR A 41 -0.48 -10.59 -24.06
C THR A 41 -1.48 -9.51 -23.60
N ASN A 42 -2.47 -9.88 -22.78
CA ASN A 42 -3.56 -9.01 -22.39
C ASN A 42 -3.18 -8.12 -21.21
N THR A 43 -3.74 -6.91 -21.18
CA THR A 43 -3.77 -6.08 -19.99
C THR A 43 -5.04 -6.42 -19.21
N VAL A 44 -4.89 -6.67 -17.92
CA VAL A 44 -5.99 -6.94 -17.00
C VAL A 44 -5.94 -5.97 -15.83
N TYR A 45 -7.09 -5.77 -15.20
CA TYR A 45 -7.33 -4.77 -14.18
C TYR A 45 -7.94 -5.38 -12.93
N GLY A 46 -7.48 -4.89 -11.79
CA GLY A 46 -8.02 -5.17 -10.47
C GLY A 46 -8.10 -3.89 -9.66
N LEU A 47 -8.59 -4.04 -8.43
CA LEU A 47 -8.58 -2.98 -7.42
C LEU A 47 -7.63 -3.35 -6.30
N SER A 48 -6.94 -2.34 -5.77
CA SER A 48 -6.27 -2.44 -4.48
C SER A 48 -6.83 -1.36 -3.56
N PHE A 49 -7.01 -1.72 -2.30
CA PHE A 49 -7.51 -0.84 -1.27
C PHE A 49 -6.47 -0.76 -0.18
N TYR A 50 -6.26 0.43 0.35
CA TYR A 50 -5.43 0.66 1.50
C TYR A 50 -6.24 1.39 2.56
N ALA A 51 -5.94 1.13 3.83
CA ALA A 51 -6.46 1.87 4.95
C ALA A 51 -5.36 2.12 5.97
N TYR A 52 -5.25 3.37 6.42
CA TYR A 52 -4.19 3.86 7.30
C TYR A 52 -4.77 4.57 8.53
N THR A 53 -4.02 4.55 9.61
CA THR A 53 -4.42 5.11 10.91
C THR A 53 -3.21 5.29 11.83
N PHE A 54 -3.35 6.14 12.84
CA PHE A 54 -2.40 6.24 13.96
C PHE A 54 -2.77 5.33 15.16
N SER A 55 -3.93 4.67 15.13
CA SER A 55 -4.42 3.75 16.15
C SER A 55 -4.74 2.38 15.55
N SER A 56 -4.39 1.28 16.22
CA SER A 56 -4.59 -0.07 15.69
C SER A 56 -6.02 -0.35 15.24
N PHE A 57 -6.18 -0.72 13.97
CA PHE A 57 -7.41 -1.32 13.48
C PHE A 57 -7.55 -2.74 14.04
N GLN A 58 -8.79 -3.11 14.36
CA GLN A 58 -9.23 -4.49 14.54
C GLN A 58 -9.70 -5.08 13.20
N SER A 59 -10.49 -4.32 12.43
CA SER A 59 -10.96 -4.75 11.11
C SER A 59 -11.28 -3.55 10.22
N VAL A 60 -11.13 -3.72 8.90
CA VAL A 60 -11.54 -2.74 7.90
C VAL A 60 -12.20 -3.45 6.73
N LYS A 61 -13.33 -2.91 6.28
CA LYS A 61 -14.02 -3.34 5.04
C LYS A 61 -14.29 -2.13 4.15
N ALA A 62 -14.36 -2.34 2.85
CA ALA A 62 -14.80 -1.35 1.89
C ALA A 62 -15.98 -1.87 1.05
N VAL A 63 -16.88 -0.99 0.64
CA VAL A 63 -18.00 -1.29 -0.26
C VAL A 63 -18.14 -0.22 -1.32
N ASN A 64 -18.44 -0.64 -2.55
CA ASN A 64 -18.82 0.30 -3.60
C ASN A 64 -20.22 0.84 -3.29
N THR A 65 -20.39 2.15 -3.27
CA THR A 65 -21.68 2.82 -2.99
C THR A 65 -22.82 2.46 -3.95
N THR A 66 -22.49 2.05 -5.18
CA THR A 66 -23.46 1.65 -6.21
C THR A 66 -23.70 0.13 -6.27
N VAL A 67 -22.81 -0.66 -5.67
CA VAL A 67 -22.90 -2.13 -5.60
C VAL A 67 -22.60 -2.59 -4.17
N PRO A 68 -23.50 -2.33 -3.21
CA PRO A 68 -23.22 -2.50 -1.78
C PRO A 68 -23.05 -3.97 -1.36
N ASP A 69 -23.54 -4.91 -2.17
CA ASP A 69 -23.42 -6.35 -1.89
C ASP A 69 -21.99 -6.89 -2.07
N LYS A 70 -21.12 -6.16 -2.78
CA LYS A 70 -19.71 -6.54 -2.95
C LYS A 70 -18.86 -5.92 -1.85
N ILE A 71 -18.49 -6.75 -0.87
CA ILE A 71 -17.66 -6.36 0.28
C ILE A 71 -16.20 -6.74 0.04
N TYR A 72 -15.32 -5.77 0.20
CA TYR A 72 -13.88 -5.94 0.18
C TYR A 72 -13.36 -5.96 1.61
N THR A 73 -12.97 -7.13 2.12
CA THR A 73 -12.39 -7.26 3.47
C THR A 73 -10.88 -7.06 3.39
N LEU A 74 -10.38 -6.01 4.04
CA LEU A 74 -8.95 -5.71 4.08
C LEU A 74 -8.30 -6.51 5.23
N LYS A 75 -7.01 -6.83 5.06
CA LYS A 75 -6.17 -7.55 6.03
C LYS A 75 -4.98 -6.69 6.43
N SER A 76 -4.44 -6.90 7.63
CA SER A 76 -3.21 -6.21 8.04
C SER A 76 -2.07 -6.46 7.06
N ASN A 77 -1.42 -5.40 6.62
CA ASN A 77 -0.24 -5.46 5.75
C ASN A 77 0.97 -5.84 6.59
N GLN A 78 1.58 -7.01 6.36
CA GLN A 78 2.74 -7.50 7.13
C GLN A 78 2.50 -7.45 8.66
N ASP A 79 1.29 -7.79 9.09
CA ASP A 79 0.84 -7.77 10.49
C ASP A 79 0.84 -6.38 11.17
N TYR A 80 1.10 -5.30 10.44
CA TYR A 80 0.99 -3.93 10.96
C TYR A 80 -0.48 -3.53 11.07
N LYS A 81 -1.01 -3.42 12.30
CA LYS A 81 -2.41 -3.07 12.53
C LYS A 81 -2.79 -1.62 12.22
N THR A 82 -1.81 -0.79 11.87
CA THR A 82 -2.01 0.58 11.40
C THR A 82 -2.13 0.69 9.88
N ASN A 83 -1.97 -0.42 9.15
CA ASN A 83 -2.05 -0.48 7.70
C ASN A 83 -2.79 -1.75 7.29
N PHE A 84 -3.96 -1.59 6.68
CA PHE A 84 -4.75 -2.68 6.13
C PHE A 84 -4.79 -2.57 4.61
N LEU A 85 -4.72 -3.71 3.91
CA LEU A 85 -4.80 -3.77 2.46
C LEU A 85 -5.76 -4.84 1.97
N TYR A 86 -6.32 -4.61 0.78
CA TYR A 86 -6.91 -5.63 -0.07
C TYR A 86 -6.21 -5.60 -1.41
N GLU A 87 -5.85 -6.77 -1.91
CA GLU A 87 -5.37 -6.97 -3.27
C GLU A 87 -6.34 -7.89 -4.01
N THR A 88 -6.71 -7.51 -5.23
CA THR A 88 -7.54 -8.36 -6.09
C THR A 88 -6.82 -9.69 -6.32
N PRO A 89 -7.45 -10.84 -6.02
CA PRO A 89 -6.87 -12.14 -6.33
C PRO A 89 -6.60 -12.29 -7.83
N ASP A 90 -5.53 -12.98 -8.20
CA ASP A 90 -5.12 -13.14 -9.61
C ASP A 90 -6.24 -13.66 -10.54
N ALA A 91 -7.12 -14.53 -10.02
CA ALA A 91 -8.25 -15.09 -10.76
C ALA A 91 -9.43 -14.11 -10.94
N GLU A 92 -9.45 -12.99 -10.21
CA GLU A 92 -10.51 -11.99 -10.24
C GLU A 92 -10.16 -10.75 -11.07
N PHE A 93 -8.93 -10.67 -11.60
CA PHE A 93 -8.57 -9.64 -12.57
C PHE A 93 -9.42 -9.76 -13.84
N THR A 94 -9.87 -8.62 -14.37
CA THR A 94 -10.74 -8.59 -15.56
C THR A 94 -10.13 -7.78 -16.69
N ALA A 95 -10.55 -8.03 -17.92
CA ALA A 95 -10.11 -7.23 -19.07
C ALA A 95 -10.72 -5.81 -19.09
N SER A 96 -11.79 -5.59 -18.32
CA SER A 96 -12.48 -4.31 -18.25
C SER A 96 -11.85 -3.43 -17.16
N LYS A 97 -11.38 -2.24 -17.55
CA LYS A 97 -10.91 -1.25 -16.58
C LYS A 97 -12.07 -0.84 -15.66
N PRO A 98 -11.90 -0.84 -14.33
CA PRO A 98 -12.87 -0.28 -13.41
C PRO A 98 -13.23 1.16 -13.78
N THR A 99 -14.52 1.48 -13.69
CA THR A 99 -15.00 2.85 -13.85
C THR A 99 -14.84 3.62 -12.55
N ALA A 100 -14.85 4.95 -12.64
CA ALA A 100 -14.85 5.80 -11.45
C ALA A 100 -16.02 5.46 -10.52
N ALA A 101 -15.77 5.40 -9.22
CA ALA A 101 -16.76 5.04 -8.20
C ALA A 101 -16.36 5.52 -6.81
N THR A 102 -17.33 5.74 -5.93
CA THR A 102 -17.10 6.04 -4.52
C THR A 102 -17.14 4.76 -3.70
N TYR A 103 -16.15 4.58 -2.84
CA TYR A 103 -16.06 3.48 -1.89
C TYR A 103 -16.17 3.98 -0.45
N ASN A 104 -17.05 3.35 0.32
CA ASN A 104 -17.17 3.59 1.75
C ASN A 104 -16.38 2.55 2.51
N PHE A 105 -15.49 3.00 3.39
CA PHE A 105 -14.74 2.18 4.30
C PHE A 105 -15.37 2.23 5.69
N SER A 106 -15.49 1.06 6.31
CA SER A 106 -15.92 0.90 7.70
C SER A 106 -14.79 0.27 8.50
N ALA A 107 -14.27 1.00 9.48
CA ALA A 107 -13.23 0.52 10.39
C ALA A 107 -13.77 0.27 11.79
N VAL A 108 -13.26 -0.79 12.42
CA VAL A 108 -13.39 -1.06 13.85
C VAL A 108 -11.98 -1.05 14.43
N PHE A 109 -11.75 -0.30 15.51
CA PHE A 109 -10.47 -0.21 16.20
C PHE A 109 -10.39 -1.21 17.36
N GLU A 110 -9.19 -1.48 17.87
CA GLU A 110 -9.00 -2.42 18.98
C GLU A 110 -9.70 -2.01 20.29
N ASN A 111 -9.96 -0.71 20.47
CA ASN A 111 -10.76 -0.19 21.59
C ASN A 111 -12.28 -0.30 21.37
N GLY A 112 -12.73 -0.88 20.25
CA GLY A 112 -14.14 -1.03 19.87
C GLY A 112 -14.77 0.21 19.23
N ALA A 113 -14.04 1.33 19.12
CA ALA A 113 -14.52 2.49 18.38
C ALA A 113 -14.67 2.16 16.89
N THR A 114 -15.54 2.90 16.21
CA THR A 114 -15.77 2.75 14.76
C THR A 114 -15.60 4.06 14.04
N HIS A 115 -15.17 4.01 12.79
CA HIS A 115 -15.04 5.19 11.93
C HIS A 115 -15.37 4.82 10.49
N GLU A 116 -16.20 5.64 9.85
CA GLU A 116 -16.52 5.53 8.42
C GLU A 116 -15.78 6.63 7.66
N PHE A 117 -15.18 6.28 6.53
CA PHE A 117 -14.48 7.20 5.65
C PHE A 117 -14.66 6.78 4.19
N GLN A 118 -14.29 7.65 3.26
CA GLN A 118 -14.56 7.43 1.84
C GLN A 118 -13.35 7.75 0.98
N ASP A 119 -13.29 7.08 -0.16
CA ASP A 119 -12.41 7.46 -1.26
C ASP A 119 -13.18 7.42 -2.60
N ILE A 120 -12.71 8.22 -3.55
CA ILE A 120 -13.24 8.28 -4.91
C ILE A 120 -12.19 7.69 -5.85
N LEU A 121 -12.47 6.46 -6.30
CA LEU A 121 -11.70 5.83 -7.36
C LEU A 121 -11.87 6.66 -8.64
N SER A 122 -10.77 7.21 -9.15
CA SER A 122 -10.73 7.78 -10.49
C SER A 122 -10.62 6.68 -11.56
N ASP A 123 -10.89 7.02 -12.82
CA ASP A 123 -10.72 6.10 -13.94
C ASP A 123 -9.25 5.98 -14.41
N LYS A 124 -8.32 6.66 -13.73
CA LYS A 124 -6.89 6.63 -14.04
C LYS A 124 -6.27 5.34 -13.50
N ALA A 125 -5.41 4.74 -14.31
CA ALA A 125 -4.65 3.56 -13.96
C ALA A 125 -3.21 3.75 -14.42
N LEU A 126 -2.24 3.27 -13.63
CA LEU A 126 -0.85 3.33 -14.03
C LEU A 126 -0.62 2.49 -15.29
N SER A 127 0.06 3.08 -16.27
CA SER A 127 0.42 2.37 -17.49
C SER A 127 1.49 1.33 -17.19
N LEU A 128 1.47 0.21 -17.92
CA LEU A 128 2.44 -0.86 -17.72
C LEU A 128 3.75 -0.56 -18.46
N PRO A 129 4.91 -0.66 -17.80
CA PRO A 129 6.19 -0.57 -18.50
C PRO A 129 6.33 -1.76 -19.47
N VAL A 130 6.82 -1.48 -20.68
CA VAL A 130 7.15 -2.51 -21.66
C VAL A 130 8.60 -2.91 -21.46
N ILE A 131 8.83 -4.12 -20.96
CA ILE A 131 10.18 -4.69 -20.82
C ILE A 131 10.70 -5.02 -22.23
N GLU A 132 11.78 -4.34 -22.64
CA GLU A 132 12.44 -4.53 -23.93
C GLU A 132 13.54 -5.59 -23.85
N LYS A 133 14.20 -5.69 -22.69
CA LYS A 133 15.25 -6.68 -22.42
C LYS A 133 15.15 -7.20 -21.00
N CYS A 134 15.34 -8.49 -20.82
CA CYS A 134 15.54 -9.13 -19.53
C CYS A 134 16.38 -10.40 -19.74
N GLU A 135 17.70 -10.24 -19.78
CA GLU A 135 18.62 -11.29 -20.22
C GLU A 135 19.87 -11.37 -19.33
N TYR A 136 20.33 -12.58 -19.04
CA TYR A 136 21.58 -12.78 -18.32
C TYR A 136 22.78 -12.67 -19.26
N ASN A 137 23.64 -11.68 -19.03
CA ASN A 137 24.89 -11.52 -19.73
C ASN A 137 25.97 -12.38 -19.04
N ALA A 138 26.30 -13.53 -19.64
CA ALA A 138 27.27 -14.47 -19.07
C ALA A 138 28.70 -13.92 -18.98
N THR A 139 29.11 -13.07 -19.93
CA THR A 139 30.44 -12.45 -19.95
C THR A 139 30.59 -11.46 -18.80
N LYS A 140 29.59 -10.59 -18.58
CA LYS A 140 29.59 -9.60 -17.51
C LYS A 140 29.07 -10.12 -16.16
N ARG A 141 28.45 -11.32 -16.16
CA ARG A 141 27.83 -11.99 -15.01
C ARG A 141 26.74 -11.15 -14.32
N LEU A 142 25.89 -10.52 -15.11
CA LEU A 142 24.80 -9.66 -14.63
C LEU A 142 23.52 -9.90 -15.43
N LEU A 143 22.37 -9.68 -14.80
CA LEU A 143 21.06 -9.62 -15.47
C LEU A 143 20.86 -8.20 -15.99
N GLU A 144 20.72 -8.04 -17.30
CA GLU A 144 20.46 -6.75 -17.95
C GLU A 144 18.95 -6.64 -18.20
N VAL A 145 18.33 -5.63 -17.60
CA VAL A 145 16.92 -5.29 -17.80
C VAL A 145 16.84 -3.92 -18.46
N SER A 146 16.00 -3.77 -19.48
CA SER A 146 15.66 -2.47 -20.07
C SER A 146 14.19 -2.40 -20.42
N TRP A 147 13.66 -1.19 -20.47
CA TRP A 147 12.24 -0.95 -20.74
C TRP A 147 12.05 0.30 -21.61
N ALA A 148 10.93 0.30 -22.34
CA ALA A 148 10.50 1.44 -23.11
C ALA A 148 10.18 2.61 -22.17
N THR A 149 10.33 3.83 -22.68
CA THR A 149 9.95 5.03 -21.92
C THR A 149 8.46 5.05 -21.69
N LEU A 150 8.05 5.16 -20.43
CA LEU A 150 6.67 5.35 -20.06
C LEU A 150 6.38 6.85 -19.89
N THR A 151 5.39 7.35 -20.63
CA THR A 151 4.92 8.73 -20.45
C THR A 151 4.29 8.86 -19.07
N ASP A 152 4.55 9.98 -18.40
CA ASP A 152 4.06 10.29 -17.05
C ASP A 152 4.58 9.37 -15.92
N ALA A 153 5.62 8.58 -16.17
CA ALA A 153 6.32 7.91 -15.07
C ALA A 153 7.19 8.92 -14.31
N ASP A 154 7.06 8.95 -12.99
CA ASP A 154 7.91 9.75 -12.11
C ASP A 154 9.23 9.03 -11.78
N SER A 155 9.13 7.72 -11.55
CA SER A 155 10.25 6.86 -11.23
C SER A 155 9.96 5.40 -11.55
N TYR A 156 10.99 4.56 -11.43
CA TYR A 156 10.91 3.12 -11.58
C TYR A 156 11.53 2.42 -10.36
N ALA A 157 11.02 1.24 -10.03
CA ALA A 157 11.65 0.32 -9.11
C ALA A 157 11.63 -1.09 -9.71
N ILE A 158 12.69 -1.85 -9.49
CA ILE A 158 12.82 -3.20 -10.02
C ILE A 158 12.81 -4.18 -8.86
N ASN A 159 11.82 -5.06 -8.86
CA ASN A 159 11.73 -6.16 -7.92
C ASN A 159 11.88 -7.49 -8.68
N ILE A 160 12.67 -8.41 -8.11
CA ILE A 160 12.67 -9.82 -8.54
C ILE A 160 11.93 -10.61 -7.48
N LEU A 161 11.03 -11.48 -7.92
CA LEU A 161 10.27 -12.37 -7.04
C LEU A 161 10.72 -13.82 -7.27
N ASP A 162 10.77 -14.59 -6.19
CA ASP A 162 10.77 -16.06 -6.18
C ASP A 162 9.37 -16.52 -5.76
N GLY A 163 8.56 -16.94 -6.74
CA GLY A 163 7.12 -17.09 -6.55
C GLY A 163 6.46 -15.76 -6.21
N SER A 164 5.88 -15.65 -5.01
CA SER A 164 5.28 -14.42 -4.48
C SER A 164 6.20 -13.63 -3.56
N THR A 165 7.39 -14.13 -3.26
CA THR A 165 8.32 -13.50 -2.32
C THR A 165 9.29 -12.62 -3.08
N VAL A 166 9.33 -11.32 -2.76
CA VAL A 166 10.39 -10.44 -3.29
C VAL A 166 11.74 -10.90 -2.75
N VAL A 167 12.72 -11.09 -3.62
CA VAL A 167 14.09 -11.54 -3.27
C VAL A 167 15.15 -10.49 -3.60
N PHE A 168 14.79 -9.53 -4.45
CA PHE A 168 15.61 -8.39 -4.81
C PHE A 168 14.72 -7.16 -4.97
N GLY A 169 15.17 -6.01 -4.49
CA GLY A 169 14.58 -4.70 -4.77
C GLY A 169 15.67 -3.68 -5.09
N SER A 170 15.50 -2.92 -6.18
CA SER A 170 16.36 -1.76 -6.46
C SER A 170 16.01 -0.58 -5.56
N ALA A 171 16.93 0.37 -5.44
CA ALA A 171 16.53 1.73 -5.08
C ALA A 171 15.58 2.30 -6.15
N GLU A 172 14.87 3.36 -5.79
CA GLU A 172 14.10 4.15 -6.75
C GLU A 172 15.03 4.69 -7.84
N LEU A 173 14.62 4.51 -9.10
CA LEU A 173 15.33 4.94 -10.29
C LEU A 173 14.59 6.15 -10.88
N PRO A 174 15.27 7.25 -11.20
CA PRO A 174 14.60 8.39 -11.83
C PRO A 174 14.04 8.01 -13.21
N ASN A 175 12.96 8.65 -13.63
CA ASN A 175 12.27 8.34 -14.89
C ASN A 175 13.11 8.46 -16.18
N THR A 176 14.28 9.09 -16.10
CA THR A 176 15.25 9.16 -17.21
C THR A 176 16.03 7.86 -17.41
N VAL A 177 16.05 6.97 -16.42
CA VAL A 177 16.74 5.66 -16.49
C VAL A 177 15.85 4.65 -17.21
N LYS A 178 16.43 3.97 -18.21
CA LYS A 178 15.72 2.99 -19.06
C LYS A 178 16.33 1.59 -19.04
N ALA A 179 17.39 1.42 -18.27
CA ALA A 179 18.09 0.17 -18.14
C ALA A 179 18.72 0.05 -16.76
N TYR A 180 18.78 -1.17 -16.26
CA TYR A 180 19.40 -1.50 -14.99
C TYR A 180 20.10 -2.85 -15.07
N SER A 181 21.21 -2.98 -14.36
CA SER A 181 21.99 -4.21 -14.32
C SER A 181 22.04 -4.75 -12.90
N ILE A 182 21.65 -6.01 -12.73
CA ILE A 182 21.58 -6.68 -11.44
C ILE A 182 22.72 -7.70 -11.38
N SER A 183 23.60 -7.55 -10.40
CA SER A 183 24.71 -8.49 -10.17
C SER A 183 24.48 -9.30 -8.90
N ALA A 184 25.07 -10.50 -8.85
CA ALA A 184 24.97 -11.39 -7.69
C ALA A 184 25.61 -10.83 -6.41
N ASN A 185 26.54 -9.89 -6.56
CA ASN A 185 27.24 -9.25 -5.44
C ASN A 185 26.79 -7.78 -5.26
N GLY A 186 25.76 -7.35 -5.99
CA GLY A 186 25.23 -5.98 -5.92
C GLY A 186 24.32 -5.79 -4.71
N GLY A 187 24.06 -4.52 -4.36
CA GLY A 187 23.02 -4.20 -3.38
C GLY A 187 21.62 -4.52 -3.89
N GLY A 188 20.68 -4.74 -2.97
CA GLY A 188 19.26 -4.96 -3.26
C GLY A 188 18.76 -6.39 -3.01
N TRP A 189 19.66 -7.38 -2.86
CA TRP A 189 19.28 -8.74 -2.45
C TRP A 189 18.84 -8.76 -0.98
N LEU A 190 17.71 -9.41 -0.71
CA LEU A 190 17.27 -9.65 0.66
C LEU A 190 18.16 -10.70 1.35
N SER A 191 18.28 -10.60 2.67
CA SER A 191 19.07 -11.53 3.48
C SER A 191 18.63 -12.98 3.23
N GLY A 192 19.60 -13.88 3.10
CA GLY A 192 19.36 -15.30 2.82
C GLY A 192 19.17 -15.64 1.34
N PHE A 193 19.06 -14.65 0.45
CA PHE A 193 19.03 -14.88 -0.99
C PHE A 193 20.40 -14.67 -1.61
N THR A 194 20.87 -15.68 -2.34
CA THR A 194 22.04 -15.57 -3.22
C THR A 194 21.65 -16.15 -4.58
N PRO A 195 21.65 -15.35 -5.65
CA PRO A 195 21.32 -15.87 -6.97
C PRO A 195 22.31 -16.97 -7.36
N LYS A 196 21.79 -18.14 -7.74
CA LYS A 196 22.62 -19.26 -8.16
C LYS A 196 23.46 -18.86 -9.36
N ARG A 197 24.78 -18.99 -9.26
CA ARG A 197 25.67 -18.85 -10.41
C ARG A 197 25.41 -20.03 -11.33
N LYS A 198 25.03 -19.77 -12.59
CA LYS A 198 25.04 -20.83 -13.61
C LYS A 198 26.49 -21.19 -13.86
N ASN A 199 26.93 -22.35 -13.36
CA ASN A 199 28.23 -22.91 -13.73
C ASN A 199 28.15 -23.24 -15.22
N LEU A 200 28.87 -22.48 -16.03
CA LEU A 200 29.15 -22.87 -17.42
C LEU A 200 30.27 -23.92 -17.33
N SER A 201 29.88 -25.18 -17.10
CA SER A 201 30.75 -26.31 -17.43
C SER A 201 30.83 -26.35 -18.96
N GLY A 202 31.96 -25.89 -19.50
CA GLY A 202 32.37 -26.14 -20.88
C GLY A 202 32.82 -27.59 -21.06
#